data_AF-A0A357C6Z2-F1
#
_entry.id   AF-A0A357C6Z2-F1
#
_cell.length_a   1.000
_cell.length_b   1.000
_cell.length_c   1.000
_cell.angle_alpha   90.00
_cell.angle_beta   90.00
_cell.angle_gamma   90.00
#
_symmetry.space_group_name_H-M   'P 1'
#
loop_
_entity.id
_entity.type
_entity.pdbx_description
1 polymer ?
#
loop_
_entity_poly.entity_id
_entity_poly.type
_entity_poly.pdbx_seq_one_letter_code
_entity_poly.pdbx_strand_id
1 'polypeptide(L)'
;MGIYILQFVNFTLSFFMWLIIGRIMITLLIGNRQNFMVSFFVRFTEPFYKITRKLFPFAKESYIPPTAILIIVVLRILLIAFKTAIQHK
;
A
#
# COMPACT_ATOMS: atom_id res chain seq x y z
N MET A 1 7.21 22.03 11.33
CA MET A 1 6.71 20.67 11.68
C MET A 1 6.02 19.94 10.53
N GLY A 2 5.22 20.59 9.68
CA GLY A 2 4.45 19.91 8.61
C GLY A 2 5.26 19.06 7.62
N ILE A 3 6.51 19.45 7.32
CA ILE A 3 7.38 18.73 6.37
C ILE A 3 7.78 17.34 6.91
N TYR A 4 8.06 17.21 8.21
CA TYR A 4 8.40 15.91 8.82
C TYR A 4 7.20 14.95 8.80
N ILE A 5 5.99 15.46 8.99
CA ILE A 5 4.76 14.69 8.90
C ILE A 5 4.56 14.15 7.48
N LEU A 6 4.75 14.99 6.46
CA LEU A 6 4.68 14.55 5.05
C LEU A 6 5.71 13.46 4.71
N GLN A 7 6.95 13.60 5.22
CA GLN A 7 7.98 12.57 5.06
C GLN A 7 7.60 11.26 5.75
N PHE A 8 7.09 11.34 6.98
CA PHE A 8 6.66 10.18 7.74
C PHE A 8 5.50 9.43 7.05
N VAL A 9 4.51 10.17 6.53
CA VAL A 9 3.39 9.59 5.78
C VAL A 9 3.89 8.94 4.49
N ASN A 10 4.76 9.60 3.72
CA ASN A 10 5.32 9.04 2.49
C ASN A 10 6.19 7.78 2.76
N PHE A 11 6.94 7.77 3.87
CA PHE A 11 7.70 6.60 4.30
C PHE A 11 6.76 5.44 4.65
N THR A 12 5.72 5.71 5.44
CA THR A 12 4.71 4.72 5.83
C THR A 12 4.00 4.14 4.60
N LEU A 13 3.60 4.98 3.65
CA LEU A 13 3.01 4.54 2.38
C LEU A 13 3.97 3.66 1.57
N SER A 14 5.25 4.04 1.50
CA SER A 14 6.28 3.24 0.81
C SER A 14 6.47 1.88 1.50
N PHE A 15 6.48 1.87 2.83
CA PHE A 15 6.57 0.65 3.62
C PHE A 15 5.39 -0.29 3.35
N PHE A 16 4.15 0.21 3.35
CA PHE A 16 2.97 -0.58 2.99
C PHE A 16 3.02 -1.11 1.55
N MET A 17 3.51 -0.31 0.61
CA MET A 17 3.70 -0.75 -0.78
C MET A 17 4.66 -1.95 -0.84
N TRP A 18 5.80 -1.87 -0.15
CA TRP A 18 6.76 -2.95 -0.08
C TRP A 18 6.22 -4.19 0.64
N LEU A 19 5.37 -4.03 1.66
CA LEU A 19 4.67 -5.16 2.28
C LEU A 19 3.75 -5.87 1.28
N ILE A 20 2.99 -5.12 0.48
CA ILE A 20 2.12 -5.68 -0.56
C ILE A 20 2.94 -6.43 -1.61
N ILE A 21 4.04 -5.83 -2.08
CA ILE A 21 4.95 -6.46 -3.04
C ILE A 21 5.57 -7.72 -2.43
N GLY A 22 6.03 -7.67 -1.18
CA GLY A 22 6.58 -8.81 -0.47
C GLY A 22 5.57 -9.95 -0.34
N ARG A 23 4.30 -9.65 -0.05
CA ARG A 23 3.22 -10.64 -0.07
C ARG A 23 3.09 -11.30 -1.44
N ILE A 24 3.05 -10.52 -2.51
CA ILE A 24 2.93 -11.02 -3.89
C ILE A 24 4.13 -11.92 -4.21
N MET A 25 5.34 -11.46 -3.95
CA MET A 25 6.57 -12.21 -4.22
C MET A 25 6.63 -13.53 -3.45
N ILE A 26 6.33 -13.52 -2.15
CA ILE A 26 6.30 -14.75 -1.35
C ILE A 26 5.22 -15.71 -1.86
N THR A 27 4.04 -15.20 -2.23
CA THR A 27 2.97 -16.02 -2.80
C THR A 27 3.39 -16.65 -4.14
N LEU A 28 4.15 -15.92 -4.96
CA LEU A 28 4.70 -16.43 -6.22
C LEU A 28 5.81 -17.47 -6.01
N LEU A 29 6.70 -17.25 -5.04
CA LEU A 29 7.85 -18.12 -4.76
C LEU A 29 7.45 -19.44 -4.08
N ILE A 30 6.54 -19.37 -3.10
CA ILE A 30 6.14 -20.52 -2.27
C ILE A 30 4.92 -21.25 -2.87
N GLY A 31 4.23 -20.62 -3.85
CA GLY A 31 2.93 -21.06 -4.32
C GLY A 31 1.85 -20.89 -3.25
N ASN A 32 0.63 -21.36 -3.52
CA ASN A 32 -0.52 -21.25 -2.61
C ASN A 32 -0.40 -22.05 -1.29
N ARG A 33 0.81 -22.43 -0.87
CA ARG A 33 1.06 -23.10 0.41
C ARG A 33 0.98 -22.08 1.53
N GLN A 34 0.07 -22.33 2.48
CA GLN A 34 -0.05 -21.52 3.69
C GLN A 34 1.15 -21.76 4.60
N ASN A 35 2.11 -20.83 4.56
CA ASN A 35 3.26 -20.79 5.47
C ASN A 35 3.13 -19.60 6.42
N PHE A 36 3.78 -19.69 7.59
CA PHE A 36 3.77 -18.64 8.62
C PHE A 36 4.10 -17.24 8.05
N MET A 37 5.10 -17.15 7.16
CA MET A 37 5.45 -15.89 6.49
C MET A 37 4.31 -15.35 5.62
N VAL A 38 3.64 -16.18 4.83
CA VAL A 38 2.49 -15.76 4.02
C VAL A 38 1.38 -15.23 4.93
N SER A 39 1.07 -15.93 6.02
CA SER A 39 0.05 -15.52 6.99
C SER A 39 0.40 -14.20 7.68
N PHE A 40 1.67 -13.97 8.00
CA PHE A 40 2.14 -12.69 8.55
C PHE A 40 1.88 -11.54 7.57
N PHE A 41 2.31 -11.70 6.32
CA PHE A 41 2.10 -10.71 5.27
C PHE A 41 0.61 -10.46 4.97
N VAL A 42 -0.20 -11.53 4.97
CA VAL A 42 -1.66 -11.42 4.85
C VAL A 42 -2.19 -10.54 5.98
N ARG A 43 -1.89 -10.86 7.24
CA ARG A 43 -2.41 -10.13 8.41
C ARG A 43 -2.05 -8.65 8.41
N PHE A 44 -0.85 -8.29 7.97
CA PHE A 44 -0.41 -6.89 7.87
C PHE A 44 -1.04 -6.13 6.70
N THR A 45 -1.27 -6.81 5.56
CA THR A 45 -1.85 -6.18 4.35
C THR A 45 -3.38 -6.20 4.34
N GLU A 46 -4.01 -7.10 5.11
CA GLU A 46 -5.46 -7.26 5.20
C GLU A 46 -6.22 -5.98 5.60
N PRO A 47 -5.84 -5.23 6.65
CA PRO A 47 -6.56 -4.00 7.01
C PRO A 47 -6.52 -2.98 5.86
N PHE A 48 -5.39 -2.88 5.17
CA PHE A 48 -5.25 -2.02 4.01
C PHE A 48 -6.14 -2.49 2.85
N TYR A 49 -6.18 -3.80 2.60
CA TYR A 49 -7.04 -4.40 1.57
C TYR A 49 -8.53 -4.27 1.89
N LYS A 50 -8.93 -4.32 3.16
CA LYS A 50 -10.31 -4.05 3.58
C LYS A 50 -10.72 -2.62 3.24
N ILE A 51 -9.83 -1.65 3.47
CA ILE A 51 -10.06 -0.27 3.07
C ILE A 51 -10.17 -0.17 1.54
N THR A 52 -9.25 -0.80 0.79
CA THR A 52 -9.29 -0.83 -0.67
C THR A 52 -10.59 -1.46 -1.19
N ARG A 53 -11.05 -2.58 -0.63
CA ARG A 53 -12.34 -3.23 -0.98
C ARG A 53 -13.52 -2.32 -0.69
N LYS A 54 -13.49 -1.59 0.43
CA LYS A 54 -14.56 -0.66 0.80
C LYS A 54 -14.64 0.53 -0.17
N LEU A 55 -13.48 1.01 -0.65
CA LEU A 55 -13.41 2.08 -1.64
C LEU A 55 -13.75 1.60 -3.06
N PHE A 56 -13.37 0.38 -3.40
CA PHE A 56 -13.59 -0.24 -4.71
C PHE A 56 -14.32 -1.58 -4.58
N PRO A 57 -15.63 -1.56 -4.27
CA PRO A 57 -16.42 -2.79 -4.06
C PRO A 57 -16.57 -3.63 -5.34
N PHE A 58 -16.37 -3.02 -6.51
CA PHE A 58 -16.45 -3.68 -7.82
C PHE A 58 -15.15 -4.41 -8.23
N ALA A 59 -14.06 -4.24 -7.48
CA ALA A 59 -12.79 -4.86 -7.81
C ALA A 59 -12.81 -6.36 -7.44
N LYS A 60 -12.54 -7.23 -8.41
CA LYS A 60 -12.32 -8.68 -8.20
C LYS A 60 -11.16 -8.89 -7.22
N GLU A 61 -11.22 -9.95 -6.40
CA GLU A 61 -10.24 -10.17 -5.32
C GLU A 61 -8.77 -10.21 -5.80
N SER A 62 -8.52 -10.78 -6.97
CA SER A 62 -7.19 -10.84 -7.58
C SER A 62 -6.62 -9.46 -7.96
N TYR A 63 -7.47 -8.46 -8.15
CA TYR A 63 -7.06 -7.10 -8.49
C TYR A 63 -6.86 -6.22 -7.27
N ILE A 64 -7.26 -6.66 -6.07
CA ILE A 64 -7.09 -5.85 -4.85
C ILE A 64 -5.62 -5.51 -4.57
N PRO A 65 -4.65 -6.46 -4.67
CA PRO A 65 -3.24 -6.13 -4.49
C PRO A 65 -2.74 -5.04 -5.44
N PRO A 66 -2.91 -5.13 -6.79
CA PRO A 66 -2.47 -4.06 -7.68
C PRO A 66 -3.29 -2.77 -7.49
N THR A 67 -4.59 -2.82 -7.22
CA THR A 67 -5.39 -1.62 -6.92
C THR A 67 -4.90 -0.91 -5.66
N ALA A 68 -4.53 -1.64 -4.60
CA ALA A 68 -3.96 -1.06 -3.39
C ALA A 68 -2.62 -0.37 -3.65
N ILE A 69 -1.74 -0.95 -4.48
CA ILE A 69 -0.50 -0.30 -4.91
C ILE A 69 -0.82 0.99 -5.67
N LEU A 70 -1.79 0.94 -6.59
CA LEU A 70 -2.19 2.09 -7.41
C LEU A 70 -2.69 3.25 -6.53
N ILE A 71 -3.52 2.95 -5.53
CA ILE A 71 -3.99 3.93 -4.53
C ILE A 71 -2.81 4.55 -3.77
N ILE A 72 -1.85 3.72 -3.32
CA ILE A 72 -0.66 4.20 -2.62
C ILE A 72 0.14 5.15 -3.52
N VAL A 73 0.36 4.78 -4.79
CA VAL A 73 1.11 5.62 -5.75
C VAL A 73 0.41 6.96 -5.98
N VAL A 74 -0.91 6.95 -6.19
CA VAL A 74 -1.70 8.19 -6.34
C VAL A 74 -1.60 9.06 -5.10
N LEU A 75 -1.75 8.49 -3.89
CA LEU A 75 -1.56 9.23 -2.64
C LEU A 75 -0.15 9.85 -2.55
N ARG A 76 0.88 9.10 -2.93
CA ARG A 76 2.27 9.60 -2.90
C ARG A 76 2.48 10.77 -3.85
N ILE A 77 1.94 10.70 -5.07
CA ILE A 77 2.02 11.79 -6.05
C ILE A 77 1.30 13.03 -5.50
N LEU A 78 0.10 12.85 -4.94
CA LEU A 78 -0.66 13.94 -4.32
C LEU A 78 0.09 14.58 -3.14
N LEU A 79 0.74 13.77 -2.29
CA LEU A 79 1.54 14.27 -1.17
C LEU A 79 2.75 15.08 -1.64
N ILE A 80 3.41 14.64 -2.71
CA ILE A 80 4.54 15.37 -3.30
C ILE A 80 4.05 16.69 -3.90
N ALA A 81 2.96 16.67 -4.68
CA ALA A 81 2.36 17.87 -5.26
C ALA A 81 1.94 18.88 -4.18
N PHE A 82 1.31 18.39 -3.10
CA PHE A 82 0.91 19.22 -1.96
C PHE A 82 2.12 19.82 -1.22
N LYS A 83 3.19 19.04 -1.02
CA LYS A 83 4.45 19.54 -0.47
C LYS A 83 5.01 20.68 -1.33
N THR A 84 5.04 20.52 -2.65
CA THR A 84 5.55 21.53 -3.58
C THR A 84 4.67 22.80 -3.55
N ALA A 85 3.34 22.65 -3.49
CA ALA A 85 2.42 23.77 -3.39
C ALA A 85 2.59 24.60 -2.11
N ILE A 86 2.93 23.95 -0.99
CA ILE A 86 3.21 24.63 0.29
C ILE A 86 4.56 25.34 0.28
N GLN A 87 5.57 24.82 -0.42
CA GLN A 87 6.91 25.41 -0.47
C GLN A 87 7.00 26.66 -1.36
N HIS A 88 6.07 26.81 -2.31
CA HIS A 88 5.99 27.96 -3.22
C HIS A 88 5.07 29.10 -2.73
N LYS A 89 4.52 28.98 -1.52
CA LYS A 89 3.64 29.97 -0.88
C LYS A 89 4.33 30.57 0.34
#